data_AF-A0A947E0V3-F1
#
_entry.id   AF-A0A947E0V3-F1
#
_cell.length_a   1.000
_cell.length_b   1.000
_cell.length_c   1.000
_cell.angle_alpha   90.00
_cell.angle_beta   90.00
_cell.angle_gamma   90.00
#
_symmetry.space_group_name_H-M   'P 1'
#
loop_
_entity.id
_entity.type
_entity.pdbx_description
1 polymer ?
#
loop_
_entity_poly.entity_id
_entity_poly.type
_entity_poly.pdbx_seq_one_letter_code
_entity_poly.pdbx_strand_id
1 'polypeptide(L)'
;MKHHTALTVSALLATLILGACATSQPAPPALVEARSTVRSAELDAQVQTQAPLELKKATDSLNRANMLLDKGEPMADVSSAAYVASQQAKTAMAVAQAKGNDAAMSTAELERERVRSDMRAAEAQRARAQTGAARQQTAVAEQRAAGAEQRAAGAEQQAAVAQASASDAQQQTAELQKRLNELQAKQTERGMLVTLGDVLFESGRAEVKPGAQNSLSKLATFLKQYPTRHILIEGHTDNVGSASYNEGLSQRRAGAVQSSLMGMGVPANRVTTAGYGKDYPIADNTTDTNRALNRRVEVYIADNDMPVKSRR
;
A
#
# COMPACT_ATOMS: atom_id res chain seq x y z
N MET A 1 -87.47 -73.16 -38.93
CA MET A 1 -88.55 -73.96 -39.55
C MET A 1 -88.77 -73.44 -40.97
N LYS A 2 -88.76 -74.37 -41.93
CA LYS A 2 -89.34 -74.34 -43.29
C LYS A 2 -88.63 -73.50 -44.38
N HIS A 3 -87.98 -74.27 -45.26
CA HIS A 3 -87.66 -73.96 -46.66
C HIS A 3 -88.91 -73.66 -47.50
N HIS A 4 -88.72 -72.98 -48.63
CA HIS A 4 -89.19 -73.30 -50.00
C HIS A 4 -88.95 -72.05 -50.90
N THR A 5 -87.92 -72.04 -51.76
CA THR A 5 -87.95 -72.34 -53.21
C THR A 5 -88.92 -71.49 -54.05
N ALA A 6 -88.38 -70.68 -54.97
CA ALA A 6 -88.91 -70.54 -56.33
C ALA A 6 -87.88 -69.90 -57.29
N LEU A 7 -87.79 -70.53 -58.46
CA LEU A 7 -86.99 -70.28 -59.65
C LEU A 7 -87.76 -69.36 -60.62
N THR A 8 -87.07 -68.63 -61.52
CA THR A 8 -87.41 -68.25 -62.93
C THR A 8 -86.85 -66.83 -63.26
N VAL A 9 -85.79 -66.66 -64.06
CA VAL A 9 -85.69 -66.66 -65.56
C VAL A 9 -86.30 -65.40 -66.23
N SER A 10 -85.53 -64.80 -67.15
CA SER A 10 -85.85 -63.72 -68.12
C SER A 10 -85.57 -62.28 -67.64
N ALA A 11 -84.99 -61.35 -68.41
CA ALA A 11 -84.57 -61.31 -69.82
C ALA A 11 -83.53 -60.19 -70.00
N LEU A 12 -82.69 -60.34 -71.03
CA LEU A 12 -81.85 -59.30 -71.62
C LEU A 12 -82.66 -58.02 -71.93
N LEU A 13 -82.11 -56.86 -71.58
CA LEU A 13 -82.29 -55.65 -72.38
C LEU A 13 -80.98 -54.88 -72.43
N ALA A 14 -80.32 -54.96 -73.58
CA ALA A 14 -79.14 -54.18 -73.92
C ALA A 14 -79.58 -52.75 -74.27
N THR A 15 -79.32 -51.80 -73.38
CA THR A 15 -79.37 -50.37 -73.72
C THR A 15 -77.96 -49.90 -74.09
N LEU A 16 -77.70 -49.84 -75.41
CA LEU A 16 -76.63 -49.06 -75.99
C LEU A 16 -76.86 -47.58 -75.65
N ILE A 17 -76.13 -47.07 -74.66
CA ILE A 17 -75.95 -45.62 -74.50
C ILE A 17 -74.85 -45.24 -75.50
N LEU A 18 -75.26 -44.70 -76.65
CA LEU A 18 -74.38 -43.99 -77.56
C LEU A 18 -73.76 -42.81 -76.79
N GLY A 19 -72.55 -43.01 -76.30
CA GLY A 19 -71.70 -41.94 -75.82
C GLY A 19 -71.47 -40.97 -76.96
N ALA A 20 -72.03 -39.77 -76.86
CA ALA A 20 -71.53 -38.63 -77.60
C ALA A 20 -70.09 -38.39 -77.10
N CYS A 21 -69.12 -38.99 -77.78
CA CYS A 21 -67.73 -38.59 -77.68
C CYS A 21 -67.65 -37.16 -78.23
N ALA A 22 -67.87 -36.18 -77.37
CA ALA A 22 -67.27 -34.88 -77.57
C ALA A 22 -65.76 -35.13 -77.59
N THR A 23 -65.18 -35.19 -78.78
CA THR A 23 -63.74 -35.24 -79.00
C THR A 23 -63.16 -33.92 -78.51
N SER A 24 -63.05 -33.75 -77.19
CA SER A 24 -62.23 -32.70 -76.61
C SER A 24 -60.80 -33.02 -77.01
N GLN A 25 -60.24 -32.24 -77.93
CA GLN A 25 -58.84 -32.37 -78.28
C GLN A 25 -58.02 -32.23 -76.99
N PRO A 26 -57.13 -33.20 -76.69
CA PRO A 26 -56.36 -33.15 -75.45
C PRO A 26 -55.47 -31.89 -75.46
N ALA A 27 -55.40 -31.20 -74.32
CA ALA A 27 -54.57 -30.01 -74.18
C ALA A 27 -53.11 -30.32 -74.54
N PRO A 28 -52.39 -29.39 -75.20
CA PRO A 28 -51.00 -29.61 -75.54
C PRO A 28 -50.15 -29.77 -74.27
N PRO A 29 -49.09 -30.61 -74.27
CA PRO A 29 -48.24 -30.82 -73.09
C PRO A 29 -47.69 -29.52 -72.49
N ALA A 30 -47.36 -28.54 -73.34
CA ALA A 30 -46.91 -27.21 -72.91
C ALA A 30 -47.93 -26.49 -72.01
N LEU A 31 -49.23 -26.62 -72.29
CA LEU A 31 -50.29 -26.02 -71.47
C LEU A 31 -50.43 -26.75 -70.12
N VAL A 32 -50.25 -28.06 -70.10
CA VAL A 32 -50.25 -28.84 -68.84
C VAL A 32 -49.06 -28.44 -67.95
N GLU A 33 -47.85 -28.31 -68.51
CA GLU A 33 -46.66 -27.82 -67.79
C GLU A 33 -46.84 -26.36 -67.32
N ALA A 34 -47.41 -25.49 -68.16
CA ALA A 34 -47.65 -24.10 -67.78
C ALA A 34 -48.62 -24.00 -66.59
N ARG A 35 -49.72 -24.77 -66.61
CA ARG A 35 -50.67 -24.84 -65.48
C ARG A 35 -49.99 -25.29 -64.20
N SER A 36 -49.17 -26.34 -64.24
CA SER A 36 -48.47 -26.82 -63.04
C SER A 36 -47.42 -25.83 -62.54
N THR A 37 -46.65 -25.22 -63.43
CA THR A 37 -45.58 -24.26 -63.08
C THR A 37 -46.15 -22.98 -62.48
N VAL A 38 -47.21 -22.42 -63.09
CA VAL A 38 -47.91 -21.24 -62.56
C VAL A 38 -48.54 -21.57 -61.22
N ARG A 39 -49.20 -22.72 -61.08
CA ARG A 39 -49.77 -23.15 -59.80
C ARG A 39 -48.71 -23.30 -58.70
N SER A 40 -47.54 -23.84 -59.01
CA SER A 40 -46.43 -23.91 -58.05
C SER A 40 -45.96 -22.52 -57.63
N ALA A 41 -45.85 -21.58 -58.57
CA ALA A 41 -45.51 -20.20 -58.28
C ALA A 41 -46.61 -19.48 -57.46
N GLU A 42 -47.89 -19.79 -57.69
CA GLU A 42 -49.02 -19.27 -56.90
C GLU A 42 -49.03 -19.81 -55.47
N LEU A 43 -48.56 -21.04 -55.25
CA LEU A 43 -48.51 -21.66 -53.92
C LEU A 43 -47.25 -21.27 -53.13
N ASP A 44 -46.22 -20.73 -53.77
CA ASP A 44 -45.00 -20.28 -53.12
C ASP A 44 -45.20 -18.91 -52.45
N ALA A 45 -45.16 -18.91 -51.10
CA ALA A 45 -45.29 -17.70 -50.30
C ALA A 45 -44.21 -16.65 -50.60
N GLN A 46 -43.00 -17.06 -50.97
CA GLN A 46 -41.94 -16.12 -51.37
C GLN A 46 -42.30 -15.45 -52.69
N VAL A 47 -42.88 -16.17 -53.64
CA VAL A 47 -43.33 -15.56 -54.91
C VAL A 47 -44.45 -14.56 -54.69
N GLN A 48 -45.44 -14.90 -53.85
CA GLN A 48 -46.53 -13.99 -53.50
C GLN A 48 -46.03 -12.69 -52.86
N THR A 49 -45.04 -12.77 -51.98
CA THR A 49 -44.52 -11.62 -51.23
C THR A 49 -43.46 -10.81 -52.01
N GLN A 50 -42.55 -11.48 -52.71
CA GLN A 50 -41.36 -10.87 -53.32
C GLN A 50 -41.54 -10.55 -54.82
N ALA A 51 -42.36 -11.32 -55.53
CA ALA A 51 -42.54 -11.20 -56.98
C ALA A 51 -44.02 -11.17 -57.45
N PRO A 52 -44.92 -10.40 -56.79
CA PRO A 52 -46.35 -10.42 -57.13
C PRO A 52 -46.66 -9.96 -58.57
N LEU A 53 -45.85 -9.03 -59.10
CA LEU A 53 -46.01 -8.53 -60.47
C LEU A 53 -45.64 -9.60 -61.52
N GLU A 54 -44.56 -10.35 -61.29
CA GLU A 54 -44.12 -11.41 -62.20
C GLU A 54 -45.07 -12.61 -62.14
N LEU A 55 -45.58 -12.93 -60.94
CA LEU A 55 -46.63 -13.93 -60.77
C LEU A 55 -47.88 -13.56 -61.56
N LYS A 56 -48.34 -12.30 -61.45
CA LYS A 56 -49.50 -11.82 -62.20
C LYS A 56 -49.31 -11.96 -63.71
N LYS A 57 -48.14 -11.58 -64.26
CA LYS A 57 -47.85 -11.74 -65.69
C LYS A 57 -47.95 -13.20 -66.12
N ALA A 58 -47.41 -14.12 -65.32
CA ALA A 58 -47.47 -15.55 -65.59
C ALA A 58 -48.91 -16.08 -65.60
N THR A 59 -49.74 -15.67 -64.61
CA THR A 59 -51.17 -16.01 -64.54
C THR A 59 -51.95 -15.41 -65.71
N ASP A 60 -51.71 -14.15 -66.08
CA ASP A 60 -52.34 -13.49 -67.23
C ASP A 60 -51.99 -14.22 -68.56
N SER A 61 -50.72 -14.62 -68.74
CA SER A 61 -50.29 -15.40 -69.91
C SER A 61 -50.90 -16.80 -69.93
N LEU A 62 -51.07 -17.45 -68.77
CA LEU A 62 -51.74 -18.74 -68.68
C LEU A 62 -53.23 -18.63 -69.04
N ASN A 63 -53.89 -17.58 -68.55
CA ASN A 63 -55.28 -17.28 -68.89
C ASN A 63 -55.45 -17.05 -70.40
N ARG A 64 -54.49 -16.35 -71.03
CA ARG A 64 -54.45 -16.20 -72.49
C ARG A 64 -54.32 -17.55 -73.20
N ALA A 65 -53.43 -18.43 -72.74
CA ALA A 65 -53.25 -19.75 -73.33
C ALA A 65 -54.51 -20.63 -73.21
N ASN A 66 -55.20 -20.59 -72.06
CA ASN A 66 -56.49 -21.27 -71.87
C ASN A 66 -57.56 -20.72 -72.82
N MET A 67 -57.66 -19.38 -72.95
CA MET A 67 -58.61 -18.75 -73.86
C MET A 67 -58.37 -19.13 -75.33
N LEU A 68 -57.11 -19.26 -75.78
CA LEU A 68 -56.80 -19.72 -77.14
C LEU A 68 -57.27 -21.16 -77.38
N LEU A 69 -57.08 -22.05 -76.39
CA LEU A 69 -57.58 -23.42 -76.45
C LEU A 69 -59.11 -23.45 -76.54
N ASP A 70 -59.80 -22.66 -75.71
CA ASP A 70 -61.26 -22.59 -75.66
C ASP A 70 -61.87 -22.05 -76.97
N LYS A 71 -61.15 -21.17 -77.67
CA LYS A 71 -61.54 -20.62 -78.98
C LYS A 71 -61.26 -21.55 -80.17
N GLY A 72 -60.58 -22.68 -79.94
CA GLY A 72 -60.21 -23.61 -81.01
C GLY A 72 -59.08 -23.11 -81.91
N GLU A 73 -58.22 -22.22 -81.42
CA GLU A 73 -57.06 -21.71 -82.15
C GLU A 73 -56.02 -22.82 -82.40
N PRO A 74 -55.10 -22.65 -83.37
CA PRO A 74 -54.07 -23.65 -83.66
C PRO A 74 -53.25 -24.05 -82.42
N MET A 75 -52.97 -25.35 -82.26
CA MET A 75 -52.24 -25.88 -81.11
C MET A 75 -50.83 -25.30 -80.95
N ALA A 76 -50.22 -24.83 -82.04
CA ALA A 76 -48.95 -24.12 -82.02
C ALA A 76 -49.04 -22.78 -81.26
N ASP A 77 -50.15 -22.03 -81.43
CA ASP A 77 -50.38 -20.76 -80.77
C ASP A 77 -50.69 -20.95 -79.28
N VAL A 78 -51.48 -21.98 -78.94
CA VAL A 78 -51.71 -22.41 -77.54
C VAL A 78 -50.40 -22.80 -76.88
N SER A 79 -49.55 -23.59 -77.55
CA SER A 79 -48.25 -24.04 -77.02
C SER A 79 -47.27 -22.88 -76.83
N SER A 80 -47.25 -21.93 -77.76
CA SER A 80 -46.43 -20.71 -77.66
C SER A 80 -46.84 -19.83 -76.48
N ALA A 81 -48.15 -19.57 -76.32
CA ALA A 81 -48.67 -18.80 -75.18
C ALA A 81 -48.43 -19.52 -73.84
N ALA A 82 -48.61 -20.84 -73.80
CA ALA A 82 -48.31 -21.67 -72.63
C ALA A 82 -46.82 -21.66 -72.28
N TYR A 83 -45.93 -21.72 -73.28
CA TYR A 83 -44.49 -21.60 -73.06
C TYR A 83 -44.14 -20.26 -72.40
N VAL A 84 -44.70 -19.15 -72.89
CA VAL A 84 -44.51 -17.82 -72.27
C VAL A 84 -44.97 -17.80 -70.81
N ALA A 85 -46.14 -18.38 -70.52
CA ALA A 85 -46.65 -18.49 -69.15
C ALA A 85 -45.73 -19.30 -68.23
N SER A 86 -45.23 -20.45 -68.71
CA SER A 86 -44.26 -21.29 -67.98
C SER A 86 -42.95 -20.54 -67.72
N GLN A 87 -42.42 -19.84 -68.72
CA GLN A 87 -41.19 -19.04 -68.56
C GLN A 87 -41.38 -17.90 -67.56
N GLN A 88 -42.49 -17.16 -67.64
CA GLN A 88 -42.78 -16.07 -66.71
C GLN A 88 -42.97 -16.58 -65.27
N ALA A 89 -43.58 -17.74 -65.06
CA ALA A 89 -43.68 -18.36 -63.74
C ALA A 89 -42.29 -18.75 -63.19
N LYS A 90 -41.42 -19.31 -64.03
CA LYS A 90 -40.02 -19.61 -63.67
C LYS A 90 -39.24 -18.33 -63.31
N THR A 91 -39.46 -17.25 -64.06
CA THR A 91 -38.90 -15.93 -63.73
C THR A 91 -39.42 -15.41 -62.39
N ALA A 92 -40.72 -15.53 -62.11
CA ALA A 92 -41.31 -15.10 -60.85
C ALA A 92 -40.67 -15.83 -59.65
N MET A 93 -40.49 -17.15 -59.73
CA MET A 93 -39.78 -17.96 -58.73
C MET A 93 -38.33 -17.52 -58.55
N ALA A 94 -37.59 -17.32 -59.63
CA ALA A 94 -36.19 -16.88 -59.57
C ALA A 94 -36.03 -15.47 -58.97
N VAL A 95 -36.91 -14.54 -59.33
CA VAL A 95 -36.93 -13.17 -58.77
C VAL A 95 -37.26 -13.20 -57.28
N ALA A 96 -38.22 -14.03 -56.88
CA ALA A 96 -38.59 -14.18 -55.48
C ALA A 96 -37.43 -14.73 -54.64
N GLN A 97 -36.77 -15.77 -55.15
CA GLN A 97 -35.59 -16.34 -54.51
C GLN A 97 -34.43 -15.33 -54.41
N ALA A 98 -34.15 -14.59 -55.49
CA ALA A 98 -33.11 -13.56 -55.48
C ALA A 98 -33.38 -12.48 -54.42
N LYS A 99 -34.60 -11.94 -54.39
CA LYS A 99 -35.00 -10.93 -53.39
C LYS A 99 -35.00 -11.47 -51.96
N GLY A 100 -35.43 -12.71 -51.76
CA GLY A 100 -35.37 -13.37 -50.46
C GLY A 100 -33.93 -13.51 -49.95
N ASN A 101 -33.00 -13.89 -50.84
CA ASN A 101 -31.58 -13.96 -50.53
C ASN A 101 -30.98 -12.57 -50.23
N ASP A 102 -31.31 -11.54 -51.02
CA ASP A 102 -30.84 -10.17 -50.80
C ASP A 102 -31.31 -9.64 -49.43
N ALA A 103 -32.57 -9.87 -49.07
CA ALA A 103 -33.10 -9.50 -47.77
C ALA A 103 -32.39 -10.25 -46.62
N ALA A 104 -32.17 -11.56 -46.78
CA ALA A 104 -31.44 -12.35 -45.80
C ALA A 104 -29.98 -11.85 -45.64
N MET A 105 -29.30 -11.54 -46.74
CA MET A 105 -27.95 -10.97 -46.71
C MET A 105 -27.91 -9.62 -45.99
N SER A 106 -28.84 -8.71 -46.29
CA SER A 106 -28.92 -7.41 -45.64
C SER A 106 -29.11 -7.53 -44.12
N THR A 107 -30.01 -8.43 -43.68
CA THR A 107 -30.20 -8.67 -42.24
C THR A 107 -28.96 -9.27 -41.58
N ALA A 108 -28.28 -10.21 -42.25
CA ALA A 108 -27.06 -10.82 -41.75
C ALA A 108 -25.90 -9.80 -41.66
N GLU A 109 -25.82 -8.84 -42.60
CA GLU A 109 -24.85 -7.75 -42.57
C GLU A 109 -25.09 -6.80 -41.40
N LEU A 110 -26.33 -6.39 -41.17
CA LEU A 110 -26.70 -5.54 -40.03
C LEU A 110 -26.40 -6.22 -38.69
N GLU A 111 -26.72 -7.50 -38.56
CA GLU A 111 -26.42 -8.27 -37.36
C GLU A 111 -24.90 -8.40 -37.15
N ARG A 112 -24.14 -8.66 -38.22
CA ARG A 112 -22.68 -8.70 -38.18
C ARG A 112 -22.08 -7.36 -37.76
N GLU A 113 -22.61 -6.25 -38.26
CA GLU A 113 -22.16 -4.91 -37.89
C GLU A 113 -22.46 -4.61 -36.42
N ARG A 114 -23.65 -4.97 -35.95
CA ARG A 114 -24.03 -4.86 -34.54
C ARG A 114 -23.08 -5.64 -33.63
N VAL A 115 -22.86 -6.92 -33.92
CA VAL A 115 -21.94 -7.76 -33.15
C VAL A 115 -20.52 -7.18 -33.14
N ARG A 116 -20.02 -6.68 -34.29
CA ARG A 116 -18.70 -6.03 -34.36
C ARG A 116 -18.64 -4.77 -33.50
N SER A 117 -19.69 -3.96 -33.52
CA SER A 117 -19.79 -2.75 -32.70
C SER A 117 -19.77 -3.09 -31.21
N ASP A 118 -20.59 -4.06 -30.79
CA ASP A 118 -20.69 -4.52 -29.40
C ASP A 118 -19.35 -5.08 -28.90
N MET A 119 -18.66 -5.86 -29.74
CA MET A 119 -17.33 -6.38 -29.40
C MET A 119 -16.29 -5.27 -29.21
N ARG A 120 -16.27 -4.25 -30.08
CA ARG A 120 -15.37 -3.09 -29.94
C ARG A 120 -15.70 -2.29 -28.68
N ALA A 121 -16.98 -2.10 -28.37
CA ALA A 121 -17.41 -1.43 -27.15
C ALA A 121 -16.96 -2.19 -25.89
N ALA A 122 -17.12 -3.52 -25.88
CA ALA A 122 -16.67 -4.37 -24.79
C ALA A 122 -15.14 -4.35 -24.62
N GLU A 123 -14.38 -4.39 -25.72
CA GLU A 123 -12.93 -4.29 -25.71
C GLU A 123 -12.47 -2.93 -25.16
N ALA A 124 -13.06 -1.83 -25.63
CA ALA A 124 -12.76 -0.49 -25.14
C ALA A 124 -13.07 -0.33 -23.64
N GLN A 125 -14.17 -0.93 -23.16
CA GLN A 125 -14.51 -0.93 -21.74
C GLN A 125 -13.49 -1.72 -20.91
N ARG A 126 -13.05 -2.90 -21.38
CA ARG A 126 -11.99 -3.69 -20.72
C ARG A 126 -10.66 -2.94 -20.67
N ALA A 127 -10.25 -2.29 -21.76
CA ALA A 127 -9.04 -1.48 -21.81
C ALA A 127 -9.11 -0.30 -20.83
N ARG A 128 -10.26 0.39 -20.74
CA ARG A 128 -10.49 1.45 -19.75
C ARG A 128 -10.43 0.94 -18.31
N ALA A 129 -11.00 -0.24 -18.04
CA ALA A 129 -10.94 -0.84 -16.71
C ALA A 129 -9.51 -1.24 -16.32
N GLN A 130 -8.76 -1.84 -17.25
CA GLN A 130 -7.35 -2.20 -17.04
C GLN A 130 -6.47 -0.97 -16.80
N THR A 131 -6.63 0.09 -17.61
CA THR A 131 -5.88 1.34 -17.41
C THR A 131 -6.28 2.05 -16.11
N GLY A 132 -7.55 2.00 -15.72
CA GLY A 132 -8.02 2.49 -14.42
C GLY A 132 -7.37 1.75 -13.25
N ALA A 133 -7.34 0.41 -13.30
CA ALA A 133 -6.68 -0.42 -12.29
C ALA A 133 -5.17 -0.17 -12.23
N ALA A 134 -4.50 -0.05 -13.39
CA ALA A 134 -3.07 0.25 -13.45
C ALA A 134 -2.76 1.63 -12.82
N ARG A 135 -3.56 2.67 -13.12
CA ARG A 135 -3.42 4.00 -12.51
C ARG A 135 -3.62 3.99 -11.00
N GLN A 136 -4.58 3.19 -10.51
CA GLN A 136 -4.78 3.03 -9.06
C GLN A 136 -3.57 2.34 -8.40
N GLN A 137 -3.03 1.31 -9.04
CA GLN A 137 -1.84 0.62 -8.55
C GLN A 137 -0.61 1.54 -8.50
N THR A 138 -0.39 2.36 -9.54
CA THR A 138 0.72 3.33 -9.55
C THR A 138 0.53 4.40 -8.46
N ALA A 139 -0.68 4.94 -8.29
CA ALA A 139 -0.95 5.92 -7.23
C ALA A 139 -0.68 5.35 -5.82
N VAL A 140 -1.06 4.09 -5.56
CA VAL A 140 -0.76 3.42 -4.28
C VAL A 140 0.75 3.21 -4.11
N ALA A 141 1.47 2.85 -5.18
CA ALA A 141 2.92 2.69 -5.13
C ALA A 141 3.64 4.02 -4.83
N GLU A 142 3.20 5.12 -5.46
CA GLU A 142 3.70 6.48 -5.22
C GLU A 142 3.46 6.92 -3.77
N GLN A 143 2.25 6.71 -3.24
CA GLN A 143 1.94 7.01 -1.83
C GLN A 143 2.81 6.21 -0.86
N ARG A 144 3.04 4.92 -1.14
CA ARG A 144 3.93 4.08 -0.33
C ARG A 144 5.38 4.55 -0.38
N ALA A 145 5.86 4.97 -1.55
CA ALA A 145 7.22 5.52 -1.72
C ALA A 145 7.38 6.83 -0.92
N ALA A 146 6.46 7.79 -1.07
CA ALA A 146 6.47 9.04 -0.33
C ALA A 146 6.42 8.80 1.21
N GLY A 147 5.59 7.85 1.66
CA GLY A 147 5.54 7.48 3.07
C GLY A 147 6.79 6.74 3.56
N ALA A 148 7.56 6.09 2.69
CA ALA A 148 8.86 5.52 3.04
C ALA A 148 9.95 6.60 3.15
N GLU A 149 9.95 7.57 2.24
CA GLU A 149 10.87 8.72 2.26
C GLU A 149 10.69 9.57 3.53
N GLN A 150 9.45 9.88 3.91
CA GLN A 150 9.18 10.62 5.15
C GLN A 150 9.68 9.89 6.40
N ARG A 151 9.52 8.56 6.45
CA ARG A 151 10.03 7.74 7.57
C ARG A 151 11.55 7.69 7.59
N ALA A 152 12.19 7.61 6.42
CA ALA A 152 13.65 7.67 6.32
C ALA A 152 14.19 9.02 6.79
N ALA A 153 13.63 10.13 6.32
CA ALA A 153 14.00 11.48 6.76
C ALA A 153 13.80 11.67 8.28
N GLY A 154 12.69 11.16 8.83
CA GLY A 154 12.44 11.18 10.27
C GLY A 154 13.47 10.37 11.07
N ALA A 155 13.85 9.20 10.58
CA ALA A 155 14.88 8.37 11.21
C ALA A 155 16.27 9.01 11.16
N GLU A 156 16.63 9.65 10.04
CA GLU A 156 17.89 10.40 9.90
C GLU A 156 17.96 11.58 10.87
N GLN A 157 16.87 12.35 11.00
CA GLN A 157 16.82 13.46 11.95
C GLN A 157 16.95 12.98 13.40
N GLN A 158 16.27 11.88 13.76
CA GLN A 158 16.40 11.28 15.09
C GLN A 158 17.83 10.79 15.35
N ALA A 159 18.46 10.14 14.37
CA ALA A 159 19.85 9.71 14.47
C ALA A 159 20.82 10.89 14.63
N ALA A 160 20.62 11.97 13.88
CA ALA A 160 21.42 13.18 13.99
C ALA A 160 21.29 13.83 15.39
N VAL A 161 20.07 13.91 15.94
CA VAL A 161 19.85 14.43 17.29
C VAL A 161 20.50 13.53 18.34
N ALA A 162 20.38 12.21 18.22
CA ALA A 162 21.02 11.27 19.12
C ALA A 162 22.54 11.41 19.10
N GLN A 163 23.14 11.51 17.92
CA GLN A 163 24.59 11.68 17.76
C GLN A 163 25.08 13.02 18.33
N ALA A 164 24.35 14.12 18.09
CA ALA A 164 24.67 15.42 18.67
C ALA A 164 24.64 15.36 20.21
N SER A 165 23.57 14.81 20.80
CA SER A 165 23.44 14.67 22.25
C SER A 165 24.53 13.79 22.87
N ALA A 166 24.94 12.72 22.18
CA ALA A 166 26.03 11.86 22.62
C ALA A 166 27.37 12.59 22.58
N SER A 167 27.62 13.39 21.53
CA SER A 167 28.85 14.21 21.43
C SER A 167 28.90 15.27 22.52
N ASP A 168 27.79 15.97 22.77
CA ASP A 168 27.70 16.97 23.84
C ASP A 168 27.95 16.35 25.21
N ALA A 169 27.35 15.18 25.48
CA ALA A 169 27.57 14.44 26.73
C ALA A 169 29.04 13.99 26.89
N GLN A 170 29.67 13.54 25.80
CA GLN A 170 31.10 13.19 25.80
C GLN A 170 31.98 14.41 26.09
N GLN A 171 31.70 15.56 25.47
CA GLN A 171 32.44 16.81 25.70
C GLN A 171 32.31 17.28 27.15
N GLN A 172 31.09 17.25 27.71
CA GLN A 172 30.85 17.60 29.10
C GLN A 172 31.61 16.67 30.06
N THR A 173 31.61 15.37 29.78
CA THR A 173 32.34 14.38 30.57
C THR A 173 33.86 14.61 30.49
N ALA A 174 34.38 14.91 29.30
CA ALA A 174 35.79 15.20 29.09
C ALA A 174 36.24 16.47 29.81
N GLU A 175 35.44 17.55 29.75
CA GLU A 175 35.73 18.79 30.48
C GLU A 175 35.66 18.58 31.99
N LEU A 176 34.67 17.84 32.49
CA LEU A 176 34.60 17.46 33.90
C LEU A 176 35.86 16.69 34.33
N GLN A 177 36.26 15.68 33.56
CA GLN A 177 37.47 14.90 33.85
C GLN A 177 38.73 15.78 33.88
N LYS A 178 38.85 16.70 32.92
CA LYS A 178 39.96 17.68 32.90
C LYS A 178 39.98 18.52 34.16
N ARG A 179 38.84 19.04 34.61
CA ARG A 179 38.73 19.83 35.86
C ARG A 179 39.09 19.01 37.10
N LEU A 180 38.65 17.76 37.16
CA LEU A 180 39.02 16.86 38.26
C LEU A 180 40.53 16.59 38.27
N ASN A 181 41.14 16.42 37.10
CA ASN A 181 42.60 16.26 36.96
C ASN A 181 43.35 17.54 37.38
N GLU A 182 42.85 18.73 37.04
CA GLU A 182 43.41 20.03 37.49
C GLU A 182 43.40 20.18 39.03
N LEU A 183 42.45 19.54 39.71
CA LEU A 183 42.36 19.46 41.17
C LEU A 183 43.20 18.32 41.76
N GLN A 184 43.86 17.51 40.93
CA GLN A 184 44.55 16.28 41.35
C GLN A 184 43.63 15.32 42.14
N ALA A 185 42.34 15.32 41.80
CA ALA A 185 41.35 14.52 42.49
C ALA A 185 41.55 13.03 42.19
N LYS A 186 41.43 12.17 43.21
CA LYS A 186 41.53 10.71 43.10
C LYS A 186 40.18 10.08 43.38
N GLN A 187 39.76 9.11 42.57
CA GLN A 187 38.54 8.35 42.86
C GLN A 187 38.73 7.49 44.11
N THR A 188 37.77 7.55 45.02
CA THR A 188 37.67 6.69 46.22
C THR A 188 36.26 6.13 46.34
N GLU A 189 36.05 5.18 47.25
CA GLU A 189 34.71 4.64 47.56
C GLU A 189 33.74 5.69 48.13
N ARG A 190 34.27 6.81 48.63
CA ARG A 190 33.50 7.92 49.24
C ARG A 190 33.32 9.11 48.27
N GLY A 191 33.68 8.93 47.01
CA GLY A 191 33.69 9.97 45.98
C GLY A 191 35.12 10.43 45.63
N MET A 192 35.23 11.63 45.07
CA MET A 192 36.51 12.18 44.61
C MET A 192 37.28 12.85 45.75
N LEU A 193 38.48 12.37 46.05
CA LEU A 193 39.38 12.90 47.07
C LEU A 193 40.35 13.92 46.48
N VAL A 194 40.31 15.15 46.98
CA VAL A 194 41.33 16.18 46.76
C VAL A 194 42.13 16.33 48.04
N THR A 195 43.41 15.95 48.02
CA THR A 195 44.29 16.13 49.17
C THR A 195 44.98 17.47 49.08
N LEU A 196 44.69 18.34 50.03
CA LEU A 196 45.38 19.59 50.22
C LEU A 196 46.46 19.35 51.32
N GLY A 197 47.74 19.31 50.93
CA GLY A 197 48.86 18.96 51.83
C GLY A 197 49.31 20.06 52.82
N ASP A 198 50.48 19.87 53.45
CA ASP A 198 51.11 20.73 54.49
C ASP A 198 51.33 22.20 54.07
N VAL A 199 51.06 22.53 52.81
CA VAL A 199 51.15 23.89 52.27
C VAL A 199 50.03 24.82 52.80
N LEU A 200 49.01 24.25 53.47
CA LEU A 200 47.87 25.00 53.99
C LEU A 200 48.10 25.66 55.34
N PHE A 201 48.87 25.07 56.24
CA PHE A 201 48.91 25.51 57.64
C PHE A 201 50.35 25.52 58.15
N GLU A 202 50.67 26.48 59.01
CA GLU A 202 51.88 26.40 59.82
C GLU A 202 51.74 25.32 60.90
N SER A 203 52.88 24.81 61.39
CA SER A 203 52.89 23.82 62.47
C SER A 203 52.15 24.34 63.71
N GLY A 204 51.25 23.51 64.25
CA GLY A 204 50.40 23.86 65.40
C GLY A 204 49.32 24.92 65.14
N ARG A 205 49.21 25.48 63.92
CA ARG A 205 48.22 26.52 63.59
C ARG A 205 47.08 26.01 62.71
N ALA A 206 45.95 26.71 62.77
CA ALA A 206 44.76 26.47 61.95
C ALA A 206 44.47 27.61 60.96
N GLU A 207 45.39 28.58 60.81
CA GLU A 207 45.26 29.68 59.86
C GLU A 207 45.77 29.27 58.48
N VAL A 208 44.95 29.49 57.45
CA VAL A 208 45.25 29.12 56.07
C VAL A 208 46.34 30.05 55.51
N LYS A 209 47.44 29.47 55.05
CA LYS A 209 48.57 30.20 54.45
C LYS A 209 48.17 30.85 53.12
N PRO A 210 48.73 32.02 52.78
CA PRO A 210 48.50 32.67 51.47
C PRO A 210 48.81 31.75 50.28
N GLY A 211 49.83 30.89 50.39
CA GLY A 211 50.21 29.94 49.33
C GLY A 211 49.13 28.89 48.99
N ALA A 212 48.19 28.64 49.91
CA ALA A 212 47.09 27.70 49.69
C ALA A 212 45.85 28.33 49.06
N GLN A 213 45.79 29.66 48.96
CA GLN A 213 44.66 30.39 48.36
C GLN A 213 44.41 29.97 46.91
N ASN A 214 45.47 29.66 46.14
CA ASN A 214 45.34 29.20 44.76
C ASN A 214 44.61 27.85 44.66
N SER A 215 44.95 26.89 45.51
CA SER A 215 44.29 25.57 45.52
C SER A 215 42.84 25.68 46.01
N LEU A 216 42.58 26.51 47.02
CA LEU A 216 41.22 26.79 47.50
C LEU A 216 40.38 27.52 46.47
N SER A 217 40.97 28.46 45.72
CA SER A 217 40.29 29.18 44.63
C SER A 217 39.90 28.25 43.49
N LYS A 218 40.78 27.31 43.11
CA LYS A 218 40.47 26.26 42.11
C LYS A 218 39.31 25.38 42.59
N LEU A 219 39.35 24.92 43.84
CA LEU A 219 38.27 24.12 44.43
C LEU A 219 36.95 24.89 44.50
N ALA A 220 36.97 26.15 44.96
CA ALA A 220 35.78 27.00 45.01
C ALA A 220 35.19 27.25 43.62
N THR A 221 36.05 27.46 42.60
CA THR A 221 35.62 27.63 41.21
C THR A 221 34.91 26.38 40.69
N PHE A 222 35.49 25.20 40.94
CA PHE A 222 34.87 23.92 40.59
C PHE A 222 33.50 23.76 41.27
N LEU A 223 33.40 24.03 42.58
CA LEU A 223 32.15 23.87 43.32
C LEU A 223 31.06 24.85 42.88
N LYS A 224 31.42 26.04 42.39
CA LYS A 224 30.48 26.98 41.77
C LYS A 224 29.98 26.49 40.41
N GLN A 225 30.87 25.87 39.62
CA GLN A 225 30.51 25.31 38.32
C GLN A 225 29.62 24.06 38.43
N TYR A 226 29.78 23.27 39.50
CA TYR A 226 29.00 22.07 39.78
C TYR A 226 28.16 22.23 41.06
N PRO A 227 27.03 22.95 41.00
CA PRO A 227 26.28 23.39 42.17
C PRO A 227 25.63 22.27 42.99
N THR A 228 25.44 21.10 42.39
CA THR A 228 24.82 19.91 43.03
C THR A 228 25.81 19.07 43.85
N ARG A 229 27.11 19.36 43.81
CA ARG A 229 28.09 18.55 44.55
C ARG A 229 28.26 19.01 45.99
N HIS A 230 28.15 18.08 46.93
CA HIS A 230 28.49 18.31 48.35
C HIS A 230 29.94 17.93 48.62
N ILE A 231 30.53 18.53 49.65
CA ILE A 231 31.88 18.20 50.11
C ILE A 231 31.93 17.90 51.59
N LEU A 232 32.85 17.00 51.95
CA LEU A 232 33.28 16.73 53.32
C LEU A 232 34.76 17.06 53.44
N ILE A 233 35.09 17.93 54.39
CA ILE A 233 36.46 18.37 54.67
C ILE A 233 36.94 17.65 55.92
N GLU A 234 37.97 16.83 55.77
CA GLU A 234 38.57 16.02 56.83
C GLU A 234 39.94 16.58 57.20
N GLY A 235 40.09 17.00 58.46
CA GLY A 235 41.36 17.48 59.01
C GLY A 235 42.16 16.34 59.63
N HIS A 236 43.48 16.34 59.41
CA HIS A 236 44.41 15.40 60.02
C HIS A 236 45.65 16.11 60.60
N THR A 237 46.27 15.49 61.60
CA THR A 237 47.53 15.94 62.22
C THR A 237 48.58 14.84 62.16
N ASP A 238 49.83 15.20 62.46
CA ASP A 238 50.86 14.22 62.81
C ASP A 238 50.64 13.70 64.24
N ASN A 239 51.57 12.86 64.71
CA ASN A 239 51.50 12.25 66.04
C ASN A 239 52.05 13.14 67.17
N VAL A 240 52.45 14.38 66.90
CA VAL A 240 53.05 15.27 67.91
C VAL A 240 51.94 15.93 68.73
N GLY A 241 52.07 15.88 70.07
CA GLY A 241 51.07 16.42 71.01
C GLY A 241 50.03 15.39 71.50
N SER A 242 49.13 15.83 72.38
CA SER A 242 48.09 14.96 72.94
C SER A 242 46.99 14.64 71.92
N ALA A 243 46.30 13.52 72.10
CA ALA A 243 45.19 13.14 71.24
C ALA A 243 44.07 14.20 71.22
N SER A 244 43.69 14.73 72.38
CA SER A 244 42.67 15.78 72.51
C SER A 244 43.09 17.09 71.81
N TYR A 245 44.36 17.45 71.90
CA TYR A 245 44.89 18.62 71.21
C TYR A 245 44.79 18.46 69.69
N ASN A 246 45.20 17.29 69.18
CA ASN A 246 45.19 16.99 67.75
C ASN A 246 43.78 16.89 67.17
N GLU A 247 42.83 16.30 67.91
CA GLU A 247 41.41 16.31 67.55
C GLU A 247 40.90 17.74 67.39
N GLY A 248 41.12 18.60 68.38
CA GLY A 248 40.71 20.01 68.30
C GLY A 248 41.41 20.78 67.19
N LEU A 249 42.71 20.55 66.97
CA LEU A 249 43.48 21.20 65.91
C LEU A 249 42.98 20.83 64.52
N SER A 250 42.74 19.53 64.28
CA SER A 250 42.22 19.04 63.00
C SER A 250 40.83 19.59 62.68
N GLN A 251 39.91 19.63 63.66
CA GLN A 251 38.58 20.22 63.49
C GLN A 251 38.65 21.71 63.14
N ARG A 252 39.50 22.48 63.84
CA ARG A 252 39.70 23.91 63.53
C ARG A 252 40.27 24.13 62.13
N ARG A 253 41.20 23.30 61.69
CA ARG A 253 41.76 23.35 60.32
C ARG A 253 40.69 23.09 59.27
N ALA A 254 39.86 22.06 59.45
CA ALA A 254 38.75 21.78 58.55
C ALA A 254 37.75 22.96 58.50
N GLY A 255 37.43 23.56 59.66
CA GLY A 255 36.59 24.76 59.75
C GLY A 255 37.20 26.01 59.09
N ALA A 256 38.52 26.19 59.12
CA ALA A 256 39.20 27.28 58.44
C ALA A 256 39.13 27.14 56.91
N VAL A 257 39.25 25.91 56.39
CA VAL A 257 39.05 25.62 54.96
C VAL A 257 37.59 25.88 54.56
N GLN A 258 36.62 25.41 55.35
CA GLN A 258 35.19 25.70 55.13
C GLN A 258 34.93 27.20 55.07
N SER A 259 35.43 27.97 56.03
CA SER A 259 35.26 29.42 56.10
C SER A 259 35.87 30.13 54.88
N SER A 260 37.03 29.66 54.42
CA SER A 260 37.69 30.17 53.22
C SER A 260 36.86 29.91 51.96
N LEU A 261 36.32 28.69 51.80
CA LEU A 261 35.45 28.35 50.67
C LEU A 261 34.13 29.12 50.69
N MET A 262 33.54 29.33 51.86
CA MET A 262 32.36 30.17 52.04
C MET A 262 32.63 31.62 51.65
N GLY A 263 33.78 32.18 52.05
CA GLY A 263 34.23 33.50 51.62
C GLY A 263 34.44 33.62 50.10
N MET A 264 34.69 32.51 49.41
CA MET A 264 34.80 32.43 47.94
C MET A 264 33.47 32.14 47.23
N GLY A 265 32.36 32.10 47.97
CA GLY A 265 31.00 31.97 47.47
C GLY A 265 30.45 30.54 47.42
N VAL A 266 31.07 29.58 48.10
CA VAL A 266 30.51 28.22 48.23
C VAL A 266 29.44 28.20 49.33
N PRO A 267 28.19 27.77 49.04
CA PRO A 267 27.13 27.70 50.04
C PRO A 267 27.47 26.78 51.23
N ALA A 268 27.21 27.24 52.45
CA ALA A 268 27.55 26.51 53.68
C ALA A 268 26.86 25.14 53.79
N ASN A 269 25.63 25.02 53.28
CA ASN A 269 24.86 23.77 53.29
C ASN A 269 25.49 22.65 52.44
N ARG A 270 26.47 22.97 51.60
CA ARG A 270 27.22 22.01 50.77
C ARG A 270 28.52 21.55 51.41
N VAL A 271 28.89 22.10 52.57
CA VAL A 271 30.20 21.87 53.20
C VAL A 271 30.03 21.29 54.58
N THR A 272 30.46 20.05 54.76
CA THR A 272 30.57 19.40 56.08
C THR A 272 32.04 19.32 56.50
N THR A 273 32.33 19.40 57.79
CA THR A 273 33.71 19.31 58.33
C THR A 273 33.81 18.24 59.39
N ALA A 274 34.97 17.57 59.45
CA ALA A 274 35.31 16.59 60.49
C ALA A 274 36.81 16.66 60.82
N GLY A 275 37.17 16.62 62.10
CA GLY A 275 38.53 16.44 62.58
C GLY A 275 38.75 15.02 63.06
N TYR A 276 39.88 14.42 62.70
CA TYR A 276 40.25 13.07 63.16
C TYR A 276 41.58 13.01 63.90
N GLY A 277 42.18 14.17 64.19
CA GLY A 277 43.48 14.28 64.81
C GLY A 277 44.52 13.39 64.13
N LYS A 278 45.14 12.52 64.90
CA LYS A 278 46.25 11.64 64.49
C LYS A 278 45.81 10.21 64.13
N ASP A 279 44.52 9.92 64.10
CA ASP A 279 43.98 8.55 64.07
C ASP A 279 44.13 7.87 62.70
N TYR A 280 44.30 8.64 61.62
CA TYR A 280 44.41 8.13 60.25
C TYR A 280 45.66 8.66 59.52
N PRO A 281 46.86 8.17 59.89
CA PRO A 281 48.09 8.52 59.19
C PRO A 281 48.14 7.85 57.81
N ILE A 282 48.72 8.54 56.83
CA ILE A 282 48.98 8.03 55.47
C ILE A 282 50.45 7.68 55.24
N ALA A 283 51.33 8.12 56.14
CA ALA A 283 52.73 7.74 56.21
C ALA A 283 53.09 7.49 57.68
N ASP A 284 54.19 6.77 57.94
CA ASP A 284 54.71 6.65 59.30
C ASP A 284 55.05 8.04 59.88
N ASN A 285 55.09 8.19 61.20
CA ASN A 285 55.42 9.50 61.80
C ASN A 285 56.90 9.61 62.21
N THR A 286 57.79 8.86 61.56
CA THR A 286 59.19 8.76 62.00
C THR A 286 60.04 9.93 61.53
N THR A 287 59.80 10.43 60.31
CA THR A 287 60.55 11.56 59.71
C THR A 287 59.69 12.83 59.65
N ASP A 288 60.33 14.01 59.59
CA ASP A 288 59.60 15.27 59.39
C ASP A 288 58.83 15.31 58.07
N THR A 289 59.41 14.72 57.01
CA THR A 289 58.76 14.59 55.70
C THR A 289 57.48 13.78 55.80
N ASN A 290 57.49 12.63 56.49
CA ASN A 290 56.29 11.80 56.62
C ASN A 290 55.26 12.41 57.58
N ARG A 291 55.71 13.11 58.64
CA ARG A 291 54.81 13.92 59.48
C ARG A 291 54.13 15.03 58.68
N ALA A 292 54.83 15.68 57.74
CA ALA A 292 54.25 16.67 56.84
C ALA A 292 53.13 16.08 55.98
N LEU A 293 53.29 14.85 55.47
CA LEU A 293 52.22 14.15 54.74
C LEU A 293 50.99 13.92 55.61
N ASN A 294 51.16 13.64 56.90
CA ASN A 294 50.04 13.43 57.83
C ASN A 294 49.33 14.74 58.23
N ARG A 295 50.02 15.89 58.17
CA ARG A 295 49.42 17.23 58.34
C ARG A 295 48.71 17.69 57.06
N ARG A 296 47.56 17.09 56.79
CA ARG A 296 46.80 17.32 55.56
C ARG A 296 45.34 17.65 55.84
N VAL A 297 44.70 18.24 54.85
CA VAL A 297 43.25 18.29 54.74
C VAL A 297 42.83 17.50 53.52
N GLU A 298 41.93 16.54 53.74
CA GLU A 298 41.32 15.76 52.68
C GLU A 298 39.94 16.35 52.39
N VAL A 299 39.66 16.67 51.13
CA VAL A 299 38.35 17.12 50.69
C VAL A 299 37.74 16.02 49.84
N TYR A 300 36.68 15.39 50.34
CA TYR A 300 35.89 14.42 49.60
C TYR A 300 34.75 15.16 48.91
N ILE A 301 34.64 14.99 47.61
CA ILE A 301 33.60 15.55 46.76
C ILE A 301 32.63 14.43 46.39
N ALA A 302 31.35 14.62 46.67
CA ALA A 302 30.33 13.62 46.37
C ALA A 302 30.15 13.40 44.86
N ASP A 303 29.91 12.14 44.48
CA ASP A 303 29.60 11.75 43.10
C ASP A 303 28.16 12.11 42.70
N ASN A 304 27.31 12.42 43.69
CA ASN A 304 25.90 12.77 43.54
C ASN A 304 25.50 13.91 44.50
N ASP A 305 24.20 14.23 44.55
CA ASP A 305 23.64 15.29 45.42
C ASP A 305 23.49 14.87 46.90
N MET A 306 24.10 13.74 47.30
CA MET A 306 24.08 13.28 48.69
C MET A 306 25.37 13.70 49.41
N PRO A 307 25.29 14.05 50.72
CA PRO A 307 26.48 14.31 51.51
C PRO A 307 27.41 13.10 51.58
N VAL A 308 28.73 13.34 51.54
CA VAL A 308 29.73 12.29 51.75
C VAL A 308 29.64 11.79 53.20
N LYS A 309 29.50 10.48 53.38
CA LYS A 309 29.48 9.86 54.72
C LYS A 309 30.83 10.07 55.41
N SER A 310 30.80 10.44 56.69
CA SER A 310 31.99 10.51 57.56
C SER A 310 32.67 9.14 57.69
N ARG A 311 33.95 9.14 58.08
CA ARG A 311 34.74 7.94 58.34
C ARG A 311 34.39 7.27 59.68
N ARG A 312 33.74 8.01 60.58
CA ARG A 312 33.20 7.52 61.86
C ARG A 312 31.71 7.21 61.74
#